data_AF-A0A6L8Q8I2-F1
#
_entry.id   AF-A0A6L8Q8I2-F1
#
_cell.length_a   1.000
_cell.length_b   1.000
_cell.length_c   1.000
_cell.angle_alpha   90.00
_cell.angle_beta   90.00
_cell.angle_gamma   90.00
#
_symmetry.space_group_name_H-M   'P 1'
#
loop_
_entity.id
_entity.type
_entity.pdbx_description
1 polymer ?
#
loop_
_entity_poly.entity_id
_entity_poly.type
_entity_poly.pdbx_seq_one_letter_code
_entity_poly.pdbx_strand_id
1 'polypeptide(L)' 'MTDDRYLHFAFGNTYDNFESTLQALKEKGIETDGEPRDRGMSVSINFRDPDNHQLEINFAK' A
#
# COMPACT_ATOMS: atom_id res chain seq x y z
N MET A 1 -6.82 22.59 17.16
CA MET A 1 -5.70 21.66 17.34
C MET A 1 -5.61 20.88 16.06
N THR A 2 -4.81 21.31 15.09
CA THR A 2 -4.45 20.40 14.00
C THR A 2 -3.51 19.40 14.64
N ASP A 3 -4.04 18.22 14.91
CA ASP A 3 -3.24 17.09 15.32
C ASP A 3 -2.38 16.74 14.11
N ASP A 4 -1.20 17.35 14.02
CA ASP A 4 -0.17 17.10 13.02
C ASP A 4 0.38 15.68 13.24
N ARG A 5 -0.45 14.68 12.93
CA ARG A 5 -0.13 13.27 12.95
C ARG A 5 0.29 12.83 11.55
N TYR A 6 1.13 11.80 11.50
CA TYR A 6 1.49 11.18 10.23
C TYR A 6 0.25 10.60 9.55
N LEU A 7 0.09 10.90 8.26
CA LEU A 7 -1.04 10.42 7.46
C LEU A 7 -0.96 8.91 7.19
N HIS A 8 0.20 8.43 6.76
CA HIS A 8 0.53 7.01 6.53
C HIS A 8 2.04 6.83 6.32
N PHE A 9 2.52 5.59 6.38
CA PHE A 9 3.88 5.22 5.93
C PHE A 9 3.81 4.56 4.56
N ALA A 10 4.75 4.91 3.67
CA ALA A 10 4.87 4.31 2.34
C ALA A 10 6.20 3.56 2.22
N PHE A 11 6.13 2.32 1.71
CA PHE A 11 7.28 1.48 1.41
C PHE A 11 7.46 1.35 -0.10
N GLY A 12 8.67 1.62 -0.59
CA GLY A 12 9.00 1.53 -2.00
C GLY A 12 9.34 0.11 -2.44
N ASN A 13 8.91 -0.26 -3.65
CA ASN A 13 9.22 -1.52 -4.30
C ASN A 13 9.29 -1.33 -5.84
N THR A 14 9.78 -2.32 -6.56
CA THR A 14 9.82 -2.33 -8.04
C THR A 14 8.53 -2.92 -8.60
N TYR A 15 8.11 -2.45 -9.78
CA TYR A 15 6.90 -2.96 -10.44
C TYR A 15 6.91 -4.48 -10.71
N ASP A 16 8.09 -5.08 -10.90
CA ASP A 16 8.25 -6.54 -11.04
C ASP A 16 7.68 -7.33 -9.85
N ASN A 17 7.66 -6.73 -8.66
CA ASN A 17 7.15 -7.35 -7.45
C ASN A 17 5.65 -7.10 -7.20
N PHE A 18 4.97 -6.34 -8.07
CA PHE A 18 3.58 -5.91 -7.86
C PHE A 18 2.61 -7.09 -7.67
N GLU A 19 2.54 -7.98 -8.66
CA GLU A 19 1.62 -9.13 -8.65
C GLU A 19 1.91 -10.07 -7.47
N SER A 20 3.20 -10.35 -7.22
CA SER A 20 3.61 -11.21 -6.10
C SER A 20 3.23 -10.62 -4.75
N THR A 21 3.30 -9.29 -4.61
CA THR A 21 2.94 -8.60 -3.37
C THR A 21 1.43 -8.59 -3.17
N LEU A 22 0.66 -8.30 -4.23
CA LEU A 22 -0.80 -8.33 -4.18
C LEU A 22 -1.32 -9.72 -3.81
N GLN A 23 -0.74 -10.76 -4.41
CA GLN A 23 -1.05 -12.15 -4.09
C GLN A 23 -0.71 -12.49 -2.63
N ALA A 24 0.46 -12.07 -2.13
CA ALA A 24 0.85 -12.32 -0.74
C ALA A 24 -0.07 -11.64 0.28
N LEU A 25 -0.56 -10.42 -0.01
CA LEU A 25 -1.54 -9.74 0.84
C LEU A 25 -2.85 -10.53 0.91
N LYS A 26 -3.35 -11.00 -0.25
CA LYS A 26 -4.58 -11.80 -0.35
C LYS A 26 -4.47 -13.13 0.39
N GLU A 27 -3.37 -13.86 0.22
CA GLU A 27 -3.12 -15.14 0.90
C GLU A 27 -3.07 -15.00 2.42
N LYS A 28 -2.59 -13.86 2.90
CA LYS A 28 -2.54 -13.53 4.34
C LYS A 28 -3.85 -12.96 4.88
N GLY A 29 -4.89 -12.82 4.04
CA GLY A 29 -6.17 -12.24 4.44
C GLY A 29 -6.08 -10.76 4.79
N ILE A 30 -5.10 -10.03 4.25
CA ILE A 30 -4.98 -8.58 4.45
C ILE A 30 -5.92 -7.89 3.47
N GLU A 31 -6.88 -7.14 4.02
CA GLU A 31 -7.82 -6.33 3.23
C GLU A 31 -7.13 -5.05 2.75
N THR A 32 -7.24 -4.77 1.45
CA THR A 32 -6.73 -3.52 0.85
C THR A 32 -7.80 -2.44 0.90
N ASP A 33 -7.37 -1.19 1.02
CA ASP A 33 -8.22 0.00 0.95
C ASP A 33 -8.60 0.31 -0.51
N GLY A 34 -9.35 -0.61 -1.11
CA GLY A 34 -9.78 -0.60 -2.51
C GLY A 34 -8.77 -1.20 -3.49
N GLU A 35 -8.97 -0.90 -4.78
CA GLU A 35 -8.13 -1.38 -5.87
C GLU A 35 -6.76 -0.67 -5.91
N PRO A 36 -5.71 -1.34 -6.44
CA PRO A 36 -4.43 -0.71 -6.72
C PRO A 36 -4.59 0.56 -7.58
N ARG A 37 -3.91 1.65 -7.21
CA ARG A 37 -4.01 2.94 -7.88
C ARG A 37 -2.84 3.16 -8.82
N ASP A 38 -3.10 3.20 -10.12
CA ASP A 38 -2.10 3.57 -11.13
C ASP A 38 -2.00 5.10 -11.28
N ARG A 39 -0.80 5.65 -11.08
CA ARG A 39 -0.50 7.08 -11.21
C ARG A 39 0.41 7.39 -12.41
N GLY A 40 0.52 6.47 -13.37
CA GLY A 40 1.37 6.60 -14.55
C GLY A 40 2.82 6.18 -14.28
N MET A 41 3.51 6.83 -13.33
CA MET A 41 4.90 6.52 -12.97
C MET A 41 5.03 5.45 -11.86
N SER A 42 3.94 5.17 -11.15
CA SER A 42 3.92 4.19 -10.08
C SER A 42 2.53 3.57 -9.92
N VAL A 43 2.48 2.40 -9.30
CA VAL A 43 1.23 1.82 -8.77
C VAL A 43 1.30 1.81 -7.25
N SER A 44 0.20 2.07 -6.57
CA SER A 44 0.13 2.06 -5.11
C SER A 44 -0.93 1.09 -4.59
N ILE A 45 -0.59 0.30 -3.58
CA ILE A 45 -1.54 -0.48 -2.79
C ILE A 45 -1.64 0.16 -1.40
N ASN A 46 -2.86 0.45 -0.94
CA ASN A 46 -3.10 0.94 0.42
C ASN A 46 -3.77 -0.16 1.25
N PHE A 47 -3.40 -0.28 2.52
CA PHE A 47 -4.00 -1.23 3.47
C PHE A 47 -3.72 -0.76 4.90
N ARG A 48 -4.22 -1.51 5.89
CA ARG A 48 -4.06 -1.18 7.30
C ARG A 48 -3.33 -2.27 8.06
N ASP A 49 -2.52 -1.85 9.02
CA ASP A 49 -1.92 -2.77 9.99
C ASP A 49 -2.94 -3.15 11.10
N PRO A 50 -2.60 -4.09 12.00
CA PRO A 50 -3.50 -4.51 13.09
C PRO A 50 -3.87 -3.38 14.07
N ASP A 51 -3.06 -2.33 14.14
CA ASP A 51 -3.29 -1.15 14.98
C ASP A 51 -4.04 -0.04 14.22
N ASN A 52 -4.54 -0.35 13.02
CA ASN A 52 -5.32 0.52 12.15
C ASN A 52 -4.53 1.71 11.55
N HIS A 53 -3.20 1.66 11.58
CA HIS A 53 -2.36 2.62 10.87
C HIS A 53 -2.44 2.37 9.36
N GLN A 54 -2.56 3.45 8.60
CA GLN A 54 -2.57 3.36 7.14
C GLN A 54 -1.15 3.14 6.62
N LEU A 55 -1.00 2.17 5.71
CA LEU A 55 0.23 1.82 5.02
C LEU A 55 0.02 1.87 3.50
N GLU A 56 1.07 2.25 2.78
CA GLU A 56 1.15 2.19 1.31
C GLU A 56 2.34 1.33 0.89
N ILE A 57 2.17 0.48 -0.13
CA ILE A 57 3.29 -0.04 -0.93
C ILE A 57 3.23 0.64 -2.30
N ASN A 58 4.29 1.39 -2.61
CA ASN A 58 4.46 2.09 -3.88
C ASN A 58 5.41 1.30 -4.78
N PHE A 59 4.96 0.99 -5.99
CA PHE A 59 5.70 0.26 -7.00
C PHE A 59 6.10 1.21 -8.12
N ALA A 60 7.38 1.56 -8.18
CA ALA A 60 7.91 2.39 -9.25
C ALA A 60 7.99 1.59 -10.57
N LYS A 61 7.52 2.20 -11.67
CA LYS A 61 7.58 1.65 -13.03
C LYS A 61 8.83 2.10 -13.78
#